data_AF-A0A8T4YTH0-F1
#
_entry.id   AF-A0A8T4YTH0-F1
#
_cell.length_a   1.000
_cell.length_b   1.000
_cell.length_c   1.000
_cell.angle_alpha   90.00
_cell.angle_beta   90.00
_cell.angle_gamma   90.00
#
_symmetry.space_group_name_H-M   'P 1'
#
loop_
_entity.id
_entity.type
_entity.pdbx_description
1 polymer ?
#
loop_
_entity_poly.entity_id
_entity_poly.type
_entity_poly.pdbx_seq_one_letter_code
_entity_poly.pdbx_strand_id
1 'polypeptide(L)'
;MTGRNTPKVCQRCGASVKPANYSKHMSRVHGINVDKKAKSGGRNVIAAIVLVVSIGVALSYVTTSKNTPATSAPVVSSPSSTSSQTDDNVVRISISEVTAAAKWYSYDSDGVRVRYFLARGSDGKIHLGADACDVCYKNKKGYRQEGAVMTCNNCGRTFAINSLGTQNLSGGCWPSYIPMRIDGDHVVIERSDLDAKQFMFR
;
A
#
# COMPACT_ATOMS: atom_id res chain seq x y z
N MET A 1 -24.32 14.85 41.28
CA MET A 1 -22.88 14.97 40.94
C MET A 1 -22.40 13.64 40.38
N THR A 2 -22.56 13.39 39.08
CA THR A 2 -22.32 12.05 38.50
C THR A 2 -21.75 12.19 37.08
N GLY A 3 -20.63 11.52 36.78
CA GLY A 3 -20.23 11.25 35.39
C GLY A 3 -18.80 11.59 34.91
N ARG A 4 -17.85 12.00 35.77
CA ARG A 4 -16.52 12.47 35.29
C ARG A 4 -15.33 11.52 35.42
N ASN A 5 -15.53 10.26 35.83
CA ASN A 5 -14.40 9.37 36.15
C ASN A 5 -14.42 7.99 35.48
N THR A 6 -15.30 7.75 34.50
CA THR A 6 -15.26 6.48 33.76
C THR A 6 -14.00 6.42 32.89
N PRO A 7 -13.14 5.39 33.05
CA PRO A 7 -11.98 5.20 32.18
C PRO A 7 -12.42 5.03 30.73
N LYS A 8 -11.70 5.67 29.81
CA LYS A 8 -11.88 5.49 28.38
C LYS A 8 -10.98 4.36 27.90
N VAL A 9 -11.55 3.42 27.17
CA VAL A 9 -10.78 2.38 26.50
C VAL A 9 -10.19 2.97 25.22
N CYS A 10 -8.87 2.92 25.13
CA CYS A 10 -8.14 3.23 23.91
C CYS A 10 -8.53 2.25 22.81
N GLN A 11 -9.10 2.77 21.71
CA GLN A 11 -9.57 1.94 20.60
C GLN A 11 -8.43 1.31 19.77
N ARG A 12 -7.18 1.71 20.00
CA ARG A 12 -6.02 1.19 19.27
C ARG A 12 -5.31 0.05 19.99
N CYS A 13 -5.25 0.10 21.32
CA CYS A 13 -4.53 -0.90 22.11
C CYS A 13 -5.35 -1.54 23.24
N GLY A 14 -6.62 -1.15 23.40
CA GLY A 14 -7.51 -1.69 24.44
C GLY A 14 -7.18 -1.20 25.86
N ALA A 15 -6.17 -0.33 26.03
CA ALA A 15 -5.79 0.17 27.35
C ALA A 15 -6.91 1.03 27.96
N SER A 16 -7.25 0.78 29.23
CA SER A 16 -8.17 1.62 30.00
C SER A 16 -7.43 2.84 30.56
N VAL A 17 -7.74 4.02 30.04
CA VAL A 17 -7.04 5.28 30.35
C VAL A 17 -8.00 6.31 30.93
N LYS A 18 -7.58 7.04 31.97
CA LYS A 18 -8.36 8.14 32.51
C LYS A 18 -8.62 9.20 31.42
N PRO A 19 -9.84 9.77 31.31
CA PRO A 19 -10.16 10.75 30.26
C PRO A 19 -9.16 11.91 30.17
N ALA A 20 -8.70 12.44 31.30
CA ALA A 20 -7.73 13.54 31.36
C ALA A 20 -6.33 13.19 30.80
N ASN A 21 -5.99 11.90 30.73
CA ASN A 21 -4.69 11.41 30.25
C ASN A 21 -4.76 10.81 28.85
N TYR A 22 -5.95 10.76 28.24
CA TYR A 22 -6.15 10.11 26.95
C TYR A 22 -5.28 10.72 25.85
N SER A 23 -5.18 12.06 25.77
CA SER A 23 -4.32 12.71 24.77
C SER A 23 -2.83 12.41 24.97
N LYS A 24 -2.33 12.50 26.21
CA LYS A 24 -0.93 12.14 26.53
C LYS A 24 -0.64 10.67 26.21
N HIS A 25 -1.60 9.79 26.47
CA HIS A 25 -1.49 8.38 26.10
C HIS A 25 -1.42 8.20 24.57
N MET A 26 -2.29 8.88 23.80
CA MET A 26 -2.23 8.87 22.33
C MET A 26 -0.88 9.35 21.79
N SER A 27 -0.33 10.43 22.37
CA SER A 27 0.95 10.98 21.92
C SER A 27 2.14 10.09 22.27
N ARG A 28 2.20 9.55 23.49
CA ARG A 28 3.35 8.76 23.94
C ARG A 28 3.36 7.32 23.44
N VAL A 29 2.19 6.69 23.36
CA VAL A 29 2.07 5.26 23.01
C VAL A 29 1.87 5.08 21.51
N HIS A 30 1.24 6.04 20.83
CA HIS A 30 0.91 5.93 19.41
C HIS A 30 1.53 7.03 18.54
N GLY A 31 2.27 7.98 19.11
CA GLY A 31 2.86 9.09 18.34
C GLY A 31 1.82 10.09 17.80
N ILE A 32 0.57 10.05 18.29
CA ILE A 32 -0.54 10.85 17.75
C ILE A 32 -0.87 12.02 18.66
N ASN A 33 -0.84 13.23 18.10
CA ASN A 33 -1.30 14.44 18.76
C ASN A 33 -2.78 14.68 18.47
N VAL A 34 -3.67 14.30 19.40
CA VAL A 34 -5.14 14.46 19.26
C VAL A 34 -5.63 15.87 19.60
N ASP A 35 -4.76 16.75 20.10
CA ASP A 35 -5.12 18.11 20.52
C ASP A 35 -5.12 19.13 19.37
N LYS A 36 -4.58 18.77 18.19
CA LYS A 36 -4.62 19.62 17.01
C LYS A 36 -6.00 19.56 16.34
N LYS A 37 -6.92 20.41 16.81
CA LYS A 37 -8.13 20.75 16.07
C LYS A 37 -7.70 21.36 14.73
N ALA A 38 -7.90 20.63 13.63
CA ALA A 38 -7.78 21.19 12.29
C ALA A 38 -8.73 22.39 12.20
N LYS A 39 -8.20 23.57 11.89
CA LYS A 39 -8.98 24.79 11.70
C LYS A 39 -9.76 24.65 10.39
N SER A 40 -10.97 24.09 10.46
CA SER A 40 -11.90 24.05 9.33
C SER A 40 -12.38 25.48 9.05
N GLY A 41 -11.65 26.18 8.18
CA GLY A 41 -12.09 27.44 7.59
C GLY A 41 -13.14 27.14 6.53
N GLY A 42 -14.42 27.26 6.89
CA GLY A 42 -15.50 27.35 5.92
C GLY A 42 -15.85 28.82 5.65
N ARG A 43 -15.93 29.20 4.36
CA ARG A 43 -17.05 29.95 3.72
C ARG A 43 -16.59 30.66 2.43
N ASN A 44 -17.45 30.56 1.41
CA ASN A 44 -17.64 31.44 0.24
C ASN A 44 -16.90 31.11 -1.07
N VAL A 45 -17.48 30.20 -1.88
CA VAL A 45 -17.56 30.38 -3.34
C VAL A 45 -18.95 29.90 -3.80
N ILE A 46 -19.97 30.73 -3.59
CA ILE A 46 -21.19 30.71 -4.40
C ILE A 46 -21.09 31.91 -5.33
N ALA A 47 -21.57 31.72 -6.56
CA ALA A 47 -21.76 32.68 -7.64
C ALA A 47 -20.54 32.91 -8.55
N ALA A 48 -20.53 32.22 -9.70
CA ALA A 48 -20.38 32.86 -11.02
C ALA A 48 -20.20 31.85 -12.18
N ILE A 49 -21.10 30.88 -12.40
CA ILE A 49 -21.17 30.19 -13.71
C ILE A 49 -22.63 29.81 -14.04
N VAL A 50 -23.54 30.80 -14.09
CA VAL A 50 -24.94 30.59 -14.56
C VAL A 50 -25.32 31.61 -15.66
N LEU A 51 -24.38 32.32 -16.30
CA LEU A 51 -24.77 33.41 -17.20
C LEU A 51 -23.89 33.58 -18.44
N VAL A 52 -23.69 32.50 -19.21
CA VAL A 52 -23.38 32.64 -20.65
C VAL A 52 -24.06 31.52 -21.44
N VAL A 53 -25.40 31.51 -21.41
CA VAL A 53 -26.19 30.97 -22.51
C VAL A 53 -26.95 32.16 -23.09
N SER A 54 -26.95 32.25 -24.42
CA SER A 54 -27.73 33.12 -25.32
C SER A 54 -27.03 34.37 -25.89
N ILE A 55 -27.18 34.48 -27.21
CA ILE A 55 -26.73 35.51 -28.18
C ILE A 55 -25.38 35.16 -28.85
N GLY A 56 -25.32 34.72 -30.12
CA GLY A 56 -26.37 34.64 -31.13
C GLY A 56 -26.02 33.66 -32.24
N VAL A 57 -27.07 32.97 -32.67
CA VAL A 57 -27.16 32.16 -33.88
C VAL A 57 -27.21 33.08 -35.09
N ALA A 58 -26.38 32.82 -36.09
CA ALA A 58 -26.54 33.13 -37.53
C ALA A 58 -25.17 32.91 -38.20
N LEU A 59 -24.93 32.17 -39.28
CA LEU A 59 -25.74 31.56 -40.33
C LEU A 59 -24.84 30.53 -41.05
N SER A 60 -25.41 29.35 -41.34
CA SER A 60 -25.32 28.56 -42.59
C SER A 60 -23.94 28.32 -43.25
N TYR A 61 -23.52 27.11 -43.63
CA TYR A 61 -24.20 26.11 -44.47
C TYR A 61 -23.56 24.70 -44.33
N VAL A 62 -24.43 23.68 -44.33
CA VAL A 62 -24.38 22.36 -45.03
C VAL A 62 -23.10 22.14 -45.89
N THR A 63 -22.29 21.08 -45.77
CA THR A 63 -22.55 19.69 -46.23
C THR A 63 -21.51 18.66 -45.76
N THR A 64 -21.99 17.45 -45.47
CA THR A 64 -21.28 16.17 -45.35
C THR A 64 -20.31 15.86 -46.50
N SER A 65 -19.13 15.32 -46.20
CA SER A 65 -18.54 14.16 -46.91
C SER A 65 -17.33 13.59 -46.20
N LYS A 66 -17.34 12.26 -46.01
CA LYS A 66 -16.26 11.45 -45.44
C LYS A 66 -15.32 10.99 -46.56
N ASN A 67 -14.01 10.93 -46.30
CA ASN A 67 -13.15 9.75 -46.40
C ASN A 67 -11.66 10.12 -46.62
N THR A 68 -10.82 9.47 -45.82
CA THR A 68 -9.35 9.31 -45.88
C THR A 68 -8.89 8.88 -47.29
N PRO A 69 -7.67 9.24 -47.76
CA PRO A 69 -6.45 8.47 -47.43
C PRO A 69 -5.09 9.22 -47.42
N ALA A 70 -4.13 8.63 -46.68
CA ALA A 70 -2.68 8.49 -46.92
C ALA A 70 -1.71 9.71 -47.05
N THR A 71 -0.70 9.67 -46.15
CA THR A 71 0.76 9.83 -46.40
C THR A 71 1.27 11.20 -46.87
N SER A 72 2.05 11.95 -46.06
CA SER A 72 3.53 11.84 -45.99
C SER A 72 4.11 12.60 -44.78
N ALA A 73 5.14 12.02 -44.15
CA ALA A 73 5.90 12.49 -42.98
C ALA A 73 6.81 13.72 -43.27
N PRO A 74 7.55 14.35 -42.32
CA PRO A 74 8.55 13.71 -41.43
C PRO A 74 8.41 14.10 -39.93
N VAL A 75 8.38 13.14 -38.99
CA VAL A 75 9.51 12.66 -38.17
C VAL A 75 10.69 13.63 -37.97
N VAL A 76 10.76 14.24 -36.79
CA VAL A 76 12.01 14.32 -36.03
C VAL A 76 11.76 13.63 -34.70
N SER A 77 12.16 12.36 -34.73
CA SER A 77 12.28 11.45 -33.60
C SER A 77 13.57 11.75 -32.86
N SER A 78 13.54 11.73 -31.52
CA SER A 78 14.60 11.13 -30.70
C SER A 78 14.30 11.26 -29.20
N PRO A 79 14.72 10.30 -28.37
CA PRO A 79 14.59 8.87 -28.63
C PRO A 79 13.93 8.15 -27.45
N SER A 80 13.40 6.98 -27.79
CA SER A 80 13.11 5.89 -26.88
C SER A 80 14.23 5.67 -25.88
N SER A 81 13.85 5.50 -24.62
CA SER A 81 14.57 4.61 -23.70
C SER A 81 13.62 3.48 -23.35
N THR A 82 13.49 2.52 -24.28
CA THR A 82 13.22 1.14 -23.91
C THR A 82 14.44 0.69 -23.10
N SER A 83 14.39 0.86 -21.79
CA SER A 83 15.21 0.08 -20.89
C SER A 83 14.45 -1.20 -20.58
N SER A 84 14.48 -2.15 -21.51
CA SER A 84 14.54 -3.55 -21.13
C SER A 84 15.96 -3.79 -20.58
N GLN A 85 16.27 -3.12 -19.46
CA GLN A 85 17.36 -3.54 -18.60
C GLN A 85 16.77 -4.68 -17.80
N THR A 86 17.28 -5.89 -18.02
CA THR A 86 17.19 -6.93 -17.01
C THR A 86 17.98 -6.39 -15.83
N ASP A 87 17.28 -5.68 -14.95
CA ASP A 87 17.86 -5.07 -13.76
C ASP A 87 18.22 -6.23 -12.83
N ASP A 88 19.48 -6.65 -12.88
CA ASP A 88 20.00 -7.74 -12.04
C ASP A 88 19.93 -7.40 -10.53
N ASN A 89 19.49 -6.19 -10.17
CA ASN A 89 19.31 -5.79 -8.78
C ASN A 89 17.89 -6.02 -8.23
N VAL A 90 16.92 -6.42 -9.06
CA VAL A 90 15.52 -6.57 -8.62
C VAL A 90 14.96 -7.95 -8.87
N VAL A 91 13.92 -8.29 -8.11
CA VAL A 91 13.02 -9.41 -8.37
C VAL A 91 11.73 -8.85 -8.95
N ARG A 92 11.29 -9.41 -10.08
CA ARG A 92 10.03 -9.03 -10.76
C ARG A 92 9.05 -10.19 -10.70
N ILE A 93 7.84 -9.92 -10.23
CA ILE A 93 6.75 -10.90 -10.13
C ILE A 93 5.57 -10.36 -10.93
N SER A 94 5.02 -11.17 -11.84
CA SER A 94 3.85 -10.74 -12.61
C SER A 94 2.65 -10.50 -11.70
N ILE A 95 1.98 -9.36 -11.85
CA ILE A 95 0.77 -9.02 -11.10
C ILE A 95 -0.37 -10.00 -11.36
N SER A 96 -0.42 -10.61 -12.55
CA SER A 96 -1.43 -11.61 -12.91
C SER A 96 -1.30 -12.90 -12.10
N GLU A 97 -0.11 -13.16 -11.56
CA GLU A 97 0.11 -14.32 -10.70
C GLU A 97 -0.41 -14.10 -9.28
N VAL A 98 -0.57 -12.85 -8.83
CA VAL A 98 -0.94 -12.53 -7.45
C VAL A 98 -2.46 -12.46 -7.30
N THR A 99 -3.01 -13.44 -6.58
CA THR A 99 -4.44 -13.59 -6.31
C THR A 99 -4.77 -13.34 -4.83
N ALA A 100 -6.04 -13.46 -4.44
CA ALA A 100 -6.43 -13.40 -3.03
C ALA A 100 -5.83 -14.54 -2.18
N ALA A 101 -5.56 -15.70 -2.79
CA ALA A 101 -4.76 -16.74 -2.17
C ALA A 101 -3.27 -16.36 -2.26
N ALA A 102 -2.60 -16.36 -1.11
CA ALA A 102 -1.21 -15.99 -0.97
C ALA A 102 -0.33 -16.96 -1.76
N LYS A 103 0.55 -16.40 -2.58
CA LYS A 103 1.63 -17.14 -3.21
C LYS A 103 2.90 -16.96 -2.41
N TRP A 104 3.61 -18.06 -2.21
CA TRP A 104 4.85 -18.12 -1.46
C TRP A 104 6.03 -18.15 -2.43
N TYR A 105 7.03 -17.36 -2.13
CA TYR A 105 8.23 -17.20 -2.92
C TYR A 105 9.46 -17.37 -2.05
N SER A 106 10.57 -17.69 -2.69
CA SER A 106 11.86 -17.74 -2.04
C SER A 106 12.94 -17.12 -2.91
N TYR A 107 13.83 -16.38 -2.26
CA TYR A 107 15.01 -15.78 -2.86
C TYR A 107 16.25 -16.34 -2.15
N ASP A 108 17.27 -16.71 -2.93
CA ASP A 108 18.55 -17.15 -2.38
C ASP A 108 19.45 -15.93 -2.13
N SER A 109 19.76 -15.69 -0.87
CA SER A 109 20.68 -14.64 -0.42
C SER A 109 21.89 -15.33 0.18
N ASP A 110 22.96 -15.47 -0.59
CA ASP A 110 24.20 -16.18 -0.25
C ASP A 110 23.97 -17.56 0.40
N GLY A 111 23.14 -18.40 -0.23
CA GLY A 111 22.80 -19.75 0.26
C GLY A 111 21.76 -19.78 1.39
N VAL A 112 21.25 -18.63 1.82
CA VAL A 112 20.13 -18.54 2.78
C VAL A 112 18.84 -18.25 2.03
N ARG A 113 17.86 -19.13 2.19
CA ARG A 113 16.56 -19.01 1.55
C ARG A 113 15.66 -18.01 2.28
N VAL A 114 15.63 -16.78 1.80
CA VAL A 114 14.71 -15.74 2.26
C VAL A 114 13.31 -16.04 1.72
N ARG A 115 12.35 -16.33 2.61
CA ARG A 115 10.98 -16.67 2.23
C ARG A 115 10.04 -15.48 2.44
N TYR A 116 9.16 -15.24 1.49
CA TYR A 116 8.17 -14.16 1.53
C TYR A 116 6.91 -14.57 0.77
N PHE A 117 5.84 -13.81 0.93
CA PHE A 117 4.57 -14.08 0.27
C PHE A 117 3.92 -12.82 -0.25
N LEU A 118 3.13 -12.98 -1.31
CA LEU A 118 2.29 -11.93 -1.87
C LEU A 118 0.83 -12.39 -1.90
N ALA A 119 -0.09 -11.51 -1.53
CA ALA A 119 -1.52 -11.73 -1.66
C ALA A 119 -2.22 -10.45 -2.11
N ARG A 120 -3.27 -10.59 -2.92
CA ARG A 120 -4.15 -9.49 -3.28
C ARG A 120 -5.19 -9.28 -2.19
N GLY A 121 -5.18 -8.10 -1.57
CA GLY A 121 -6.16 -7.70 -0.57
C GLY A 121 -7.55 -7.50 -1.16
N SER A 122 -8.56 -7.45 -0.29
CA SER A 122 -9.92 -7.11 -0.71
C SER A 122 -10.07 -5.65 -1.16
N ASP A 123 -9.06 -4.82 -0.87
CA ASP A 123 -8.92 -3.46 -1.37
C ASP A 123 -8.35 -3.38 -2.81
N GLY A 124 -8.12 -4.54 -3.44
CA GLY A 124 -7.58 -4.67 -4.79
C GLY A 124 -6.07 -4.46 -4.89
N LYS A 125 -5.38 -4.17 -3.78
CA LYS A 125 -3.93 -3.95 -3.76
C LYS A 125 -3.18 -5.25 -3.53
N ILE A 126 -1.92 -5.27 -3.92
CA ILE A 126 -1.01 -6.37 -3.57
C ILE A 126 -0.36 -6.02 -2.23
N HIS A 127 -0.23 -7.04 -1.39
CA HIS A 127 0.42 -6.95 -0.09
C HIS A 127 1.54 -7.98 -0.01
N LEU A 128 2.67 -7.55 0.53
CA LEU A 128 3.91 -8.31 0.65
C LEU A 128 4.32 -8.40 2.12
N GLY A 129 4.84 -9.55 2.52
CA GLY A 129 5.48 -9.73 3.82
C GLY A 129 6.47 -10.88 3.81
N ALA A 130 7.47 -10.81 4.69
CA ALA A 130 8.36 -11.93 4.94
C ALA A 130 7.59 -13.07 5.62
N ASP A 131 7.97 -14.32 5.34
CA ASP A 131 7.52 -15.50 6.07
C ASP A 131 8.25 -15.67 7.41
N ALA A 132 8.42 -14.56 8.12
CA ALA A 132 9.05 -14.44 9.43
C ALA A 132 8.65 -13.12 10.07
N CYS A 133 8.74 -13.02 11.40
CA CYS A 133 8.57 -11.77 12.13
C CYS A 133 9.75 -11.51 13.05
N ASP A 134 9.96 -10.25 13.38
CA ASP A 134 11.15 -9.78 14.11
C ASP A 134 11.24 -10.38 15.53
N VAL A 135 10.11 -10.90 16.04
CA VAL A 135 10.02 -11.51 17.38
C VAL A 135 10.14 -13.03 17.34
N CYS A 136 9.47 -13.72 16.40
CA CYS A 136 9.35 -15.18 16.43
C CYS A 136 10.27 -15.91 15.44
N TYR A 137 11.02 -15.21 14.57
CA TYR A 137 11.78 -15.81 13.47
C TYR A 137 12.69 -16.97 13.90
N LYS A 138 13.27 -16.93 15.10
CA LYS A 138 14.13 -17.99 15.65
C LYS A 138 13.45 -19.37 15.69
N ASN A 139 12.11 -19.42 15.75
CA ASN A 139 11.34 -20.66 15.75
C ASN A 139 11.13 -21.27 14.36
N LYS A 140 11.41 -20.53 13.28
CA LYS A 140 11.34 -21.00 11.88
C LYS A 140 9.97 -21.55 11.41
N LYS A 141 8.89 -21.22 12.12
CA LYS A 141 7.53 -21.71 11.82
C LYS A 141 6.79 -20.94 10.73
N GLY A 142 7.20 -19.71 10.43
CA GLY A 142 6.57 -18.88 9.40
C GLY A 142 5.09 -18.55 9.66
N TYR A 143 4.35 -18.39 8.58
CA TYR A 143 2.97 -17.95 8.50
C TYR A 143 2.12 -18.92 7.68
N ARG A 144 0.81 -18.84 7.88
CA ARG A 144 -0.20 -19.44 7.00
C ARG A 144 -1.32 -18.45 6.74
N GLN A 145 -1.99 -18.61 5.60
CA GLN A 145 -3.21 -17.85 5.32
C GLN A 145 -4.43 -18.55 5.94
N GLU A 146 -5.32 -17.78 6.53
CA GLU A 146 -6.66 -18.21 6.96
C GLU A 146 -7.68 -17.18 6.47
N GLY A 147 -8.26 -17.43 5.29
CA GLY A 147 -9.16 -16.48 4.64
C GLY A 147 -8.48 -15.13 4.37
N ALA A 148 -9.00 -14.06 4.97
CA ALA A 148 -8.50 -12.69 4.77
C ALA A 148 -7.35 -12.28 5.72
N VAL A 149 -6.81 -13.22 6.51
CA VAL A 149 -5.72 -12.96 7.45
C VAL A 149 -4.50 -13.86 7.23
N MET A 150 -3.33 -13.38 7.64
CA MET A 150 -2.14 -14.18 7.86
C MET A 150 -1.96 -14.48 9.34
N THR A 151 -1.77 -15.75 9.67
CA THR A 151 -1.63 -16.24 11.03
C THR A 151 -0.21 -16.73 11.27
N CYS A 152 0.44 -16.23 12.32
CA CYS A 152 1.76 -16.71 12.71
C CYS A 152 1.64 -18.15 13.25
N ASN A 153 2.39 -19.08 12.67
CA ASN A 153 2.39 -20.49 13.10
C ASN A 153 3.07 -20.71 14.46
N ASN A 154 3.77 -19.70 15.00
CA ASN A 154 4.38 -19.79 16.32
C ASN A 154 3.48 -19.29 17.45
N CYS A 155 2.94 -18.08 17.34
CA CYS A 155 2.21 -17.42 18.43
C CYS A 155 0.72 -17.23 18.17
N GLY A 156 0.21 -17.64 17.00
CA GLY A 156 -1.22 -17.60 16.66
C GLY A 156 -1.79 -16.22 16.39
N ARG A 157 -1.00 -15.15 16.45
CA ARG A 157 -1.47 -13.80 16.10
C ARG A 157 -1.85 -13.73 14.62
N THR A 158 -2.97 -13.05 14.36
CA THR A 158 -3.56 -12.90 13.03
C THR A 158 -3.49 -11.46 12.55
N PHE A 159 -3.29 -11.29 11.25
CA PHE A 159 -3.06 -10.00 10.62
C PHE A 159 -3.85 -9.90 9.33
N ALA A 160 -4.71 -8.89 9.21
CA ALA A 160 -5.44 -8.66 7.97
C ALA A 160 -4.46 -8.45 6.81
N ILE A 161 -4.72 -9.10 5.67
CA ILE A 161 -3.88 -8.97 4.47
C ILE A 161 -3.73 -7.50 4.07
N ASN A 162 -4.83 -6.74 4.10
CA ASN A 162 -4.85 -5.32 3.74
C ASN A 162 -3.96 -4.43 4.64
N SER A 163 -3.56 -4.93 5.82
CA SER A 163 -2.67 -4.21 6.75
C SER A 163 -1.18 -4.51 6.52
N LEU A 164 -0.85 -5.54 5.72
CA LEU A 164 0.53 -5.92 5.43
C LEU A 164 1.13 -4.95 4.40
N GLY A 165 2.36 -4.50 4.63
CA GLY A 165 2.99 -3.46 3.81
C GLY A 165 2.43 -2.05 4.03
N THR A 166 1.50 -1.86 4.98
CA THR A 166 0.89 -0.55 5.28
C THR A 166 1.00 -0.16 6.75
N GLN A 167 0.74 -1.09 7.68
CA GLN A 167 0.76 -0.83 9.13
C GLN A 167 1.98 -1.43 9.84
N ASN A 168 2.63 -2.44 9.23
CA ASN A 168 3.78 -3.16 9.79
C ASN A 168 5.14 -2.56 9.37
N LEU A 169 5.18 -1.32 8.88
CA LEU A 169 6.39 -0.68 8.32
C LEU A 169 7.57 -0.61 9.30
N SER A 170 7.28 -0.46 10.60
CA SER A 170 8.30 -0.40 11.66
C SER A 170 8.72 -1.76 12.21
N GLY A 171 8.18 -2.86 11.68
CA GLY A 171 8.44 -4.21 12.16
C GLY A 171 7.66 -4.61 13.42
N GLY A 172 8.16 -5.63 14.11
CA GLY A 172 7.58 -6.21 15.33
C GLY A 172 6.98 -7.60 15.14
N CYS A 173 6.03 -7.96 15.99
CA CYS A 173 5.42 -9.29 16.00
C CYS A 173 4.33 -9.45 14.91
N TRP A 174 4.68 -9.16 13.65
CA TRP A 174 3.86 -9.22 12.43
C TRP A 174 4.77 -9.70 11.28
N PRO A 175 4.26 -10.18 10.12
CA PRO A 175 5.12 -10.47 8.97
C PRO A 175 6.08 -9.30 8.72
N SER A 176 7.38 -9.55 8.67
CA SER A 176 8.38 -8.48 8.57
C SER A 176 8.18 -7.74 7.26
N TYR A 177 8.24 -6.41 7.33
CA TYR A 177 8.00 -5.55 6.17
C TYR A 177 9.13 -5.68 5.15
N ILE A 178 8.76 -5.87 3.90
CA ILE A 178 9.64 -5.79 2.74
C ILE A 178 9.02 -4.72 1.81
N PRO A 179 9.76 -3.68 1.41
CA PRO A 179 9.29 -2.72 0.43
C PRO A 179 9.02 -3.36 -0.92
N MET A 180 8.05 -2.80 -1.65
CA MET A 180 7.81 -3.14 -3.05
C MET A 180 7.23 -1.94 -3.79
N ARG A 181 7.33 -1.97 -5.11
CA ARG A 181 6.65 -1.04 -6.01
C ARG A 181 5.96 -1.78 -7.14
N ILE A 182 4.99 -1.11 -7.75
CA ILE A 182 4.36 -1.57 -8.99
C ILE A 182 5.03 -0.87 -10.16
N ASP A 183 5.40 -1.64 -11.18
CA ASP A 183 6.07 -1.16 -12.40
C ASP A 183 5.51 -1.91 -13.61
N GLY A 184 4.62 -1.24 -14.34
CA GLY A 184 3.79 -1.87 -15.37
C GLY A 184 3.00 -3.05 -14.79
N ASP A 185 3.13 -4.21 -15.42
CA ASP A 185 2.45 -5.44 -15.00
C ASP A 185 3.21 -6.25 -13.94
N HIS A 186 4.21 -5.65 -13.28
CA HIS A 186 5.06 -6.35 -12.32
C HIS A 186 5.03 -5.70 -10.94
N VAL A 187 5.07 -6.55 -9.91
CA VAL A 187 5.58 -6.20 -8.58
C VAL A 187 7.09 -6.27 -8.64
N VAL A 188 7.76 -5.21 -8.19
CA VAL A 188 9.22 -5.10 -8.15
C VAL A 188 9.68 -4.99 -6.71
N ILE A 189 10.64 -5.83 -6.34
CA ILE A 189 11.26 -5.90 -5.01
C ILE A 189 12.77 -5.77 -5.21
N GLU A 190 13.42 -4.84 -4.48
CA GLU A 190 14.88 -4.71 -4.52
C GLU A 190 15.52 -5.94 -3.85
N ARG A 191 16.56 -6.52 -4.45
CA ARG A 191 17.27 -7.66 -3.85
C ARG A 191 17.89 -7.29 -2.51
N SER A 192 18.40 -6.07 -2.37
CA SER A 192 18.93 -5.55 -1.10
C SER A 192 17.91 -5.58 0.04
N ASP A 193 16.62 -5.40 -0.25
CA ASP A 193 15.56 -5.49 0.77
C ASP A 193 15.30 -6.94 1.21
N LEU A 194 15.50 -7.90 0.31
CA LEU A 194 15.45 -9.34 0.62
C LEU A 194 16.69 -9.78 1.38
N ASP A 195 17.87 -9.33 0.95
CA ASP A 195 19.15 -9.57 1.64
C ASP A 195 19.12 -9.05 3.08
N ALA A 196 18.50 -7.88 3.31
CA ALA A 196 18.31 -7.33 4.65
C ALA A 196 17.46 -8.23 5.57
N LYS A 197 16.70 -9.20 5.03
CA LYS A 197 15.93 -10.20 5.79
C LYS A 197 16.67 -11.52 6.00
N GLN A 198 17.82 -11.72 5.37
CA GLN A 198 18.60 -12.96 5.42
C GLN A 198 18.80 -13.48 6.86
N PHE A 199 19.10 -12.59 7.81
CA PHE A 199 19.32 -12.94 9.21
C PHE A 199 18.13 -13.66 9.88
N MET A 200 16.91 -13.44 9.37
CA MET A 200 15.70 -14.07 9.90
C MET A 200 15.61 -15.54 9.53
N PHE A 201 16.34 -15.97 8.50
CA PHE A 201 16.24 -17.29 7.88
C PHE A 201 17.47 -18.18 8.07
N ARG A 202 18.56 -17.66 8.66
CA ARG A 202 19.73 -18.43 9.10
C ARG A 202 19.47 -19.39 10.26
#